data_AF-A0A367ENY0-F1
#
_entry.id   AF-A0A367ENY0-F1
#
_cell.length_a   1.000
_cell.length_b   1.000
_cell.length_c   1.000
_cell.angle_alpha   90.00
_cell.angle_beta   90.00
_cell.angle_gamma   90.00
#
_symmetry.space_group_name_H-M   'P 1'
#
loop_
_entity.id
_entity.type
_entity.pdbx_description
1 polymer ?
#
loop_
_entity_poly.entity_id
_entity_poly.type
_entity_poly.pdbx_seq_one_letter_code
_entity_poly.pdbx_strand_id
1 'polypeptide(L)' 'MSCPGPHQLCRGCGGTGTVHGSAVYVSDHGAGESVAAPHGCRHCRDRGFACQATTPCDGEHHADTPLIRLDRRPPA' A
#
# COMPACT_ATOMS: atom_id res chain seq x y z
N MET A 1 17.35 6.46 -0.10
CA MET A 1 17.73 6.88 1.27
C MET A 1 17.24 5.81 2.23
N SER A 2 18.12 5.29 3.09
CA SER A 2 17.74 4.28 4.09
C SER A 2 16.99 4.97 5.23
N CYS A 3 15.68 4.73 5.33
CA CYS A 3 14.88 5.26 6.43
C CYS A 3 14.98 4.32 7.64
N PRO A 4 15.31 4.81 8.85
CA PRO A 4 15.45 3.96 10.02
C PRO A 4 14.12 3.36 10.53
N GLY A 5 12.98 3.81 9.99
CA GLY A 5 11.65 3.39 10.46
C GLY A 5 11.20 4.14 11.72
N PRO A 6 10.15 3.67 12.42
CA PRO A 6 9.42 2.43 12.18
C PRO A 6 8.45 2.49 10.99
N HIS A 7 8.35 1.41 10.23
CA HIS A 7 7.40 1.27 9.12
C HIS A 7 6.29 0.28 9.50
N GLN A 8 5.10 0.79 9.79
CA GLN A 8 3.95 -0.04 10.16
C GLN A 8 3.24 -0.59 8.92
N LEU A 9 3.04 -1.90 8.84
CA LEU A 9 2.24 -2.46 7.75
C LEU A 9 0.85 -1.80 7.67
N CYS A 10 0.44 -1.48 6.45
CA CYS A 10 -0.85 -0.88 6.20
C CYS A 10 -1.96 -1.89 6.51
N ARG A 11 -2.85 -1.53 7.45
CA ARG A 11 -3.96 -2.40 7.82
C ARG A 11 -5.02 -2.54 6.73
N GLY A 12 -5.15 -1.54 5.86
CA GLY A 12 -6.14 -1.53 4.78
C GLY A 12 -5.83 -2.53 3.65
N CYS A 13 -4.56 -2.71 3.31
CA CYS A 13 -4.14 -3.63 2.23
C CYS A 13 -3.34 -4.84 2.74
N GLY A 14 -3.16 -5.00 4.05
CA GLY A 14 -2.38 -6.10 4.61
C GLY A 14 -0.90 -6.09 4.20
N GLY A 15 -0.37 -4.96 3.75
CA GLY A 15 1.02 -4.84 3.31
C GLY A 15 1.29 -4.85 1.81
N THR A 16 0.29 -5.15 0.98
CA THR A 16 0.50 -5.34 -0.48
C THR A 16 0.64 -4.04 -1.27
N GLY A 17 0.22 -2.90 -0.72
CA GLY A 17 0.08 -1.65 -1.45
C GLY A 17 -1.16 -1.60 -2.34
N THR A 18 -1.90 -2.70 -2.50
CA THR A 18 -3.03 -2.80 -3.43
C THR A 18 -4.27 -3.37 -2.75
N VAL A 19 -5.44 -2.95 -3.23
CA VAL A 19 -6.76 -3.47 -2.83
C VAL A 19 -7.54 -3.85 -4.08
N HIS A 20 -8.36 -4.90 -4.02
CA HIS A 20 -9.21 -5.27 -5.14
C HIS A 20 -10.54 -4.53 -5.07
N GLY A 21 -10.96 -3.99 -6.21
CA GLY A 21 -12.22 -3.26 -6.35
C GLY A 21 -12.76 -3.39 -7.77
N SER A 22 -13.87 -2.72 -8.05
CA SER A 22 -14.46 -2.69 -9.39
C SER A 22 -13.76 -1.66 -10.28
N ALA A 23 -13.26 -2.11 -11.42
CA ALA A 23 -12.88 -1.25 -12.54
C ALA A 23 -13.89 -1.42 -13.69
N VAL A 24 -14.08 -0.36 -14.47
CA VAL A 24 -14.90 -0.43 -15.70
C VAL A 24 -13.97 -0.72 -16.86
N TYR A 25 -14.14 -1.88 -17.49
CA TYR A 25 -13.54 -2.18 -18.78
C TYR A 25 -14.47 -1.67 -19.88
N VAL A 26 -13.99 -0.76 -20.72
CA VAL A 26 -14.76 -0.26 -21.87
C VAL A 26 -14.20 -0.92 -23.12
N SER A 27 -15.05 -1.71 -23.78
CA SER A 27 -14.73 -2.27 -25.09
C SER A 27 -14.62 -1.18 -26.16
N ASP A 28 -13.96 -1.51 -27.27
CA ASP A 28 -13.87 -0.65 -28.47
C ASP A 28 -15.26 -0.29 -29.04
N HIS A 29 -16.26 -1.13 -28.82
CA HIS A 29 -17.66 -0.90 -29.16
C HIS A 29 -18.43 -0.03 -28.14
N GLY A 30 -17.78 0.45 -27.08
CA GLY A 30 -18.34 1.38 -26.10
C GLY A 30 -19.19 0.74 -24.99
N ALA A 31 -19.34 -0.58 -24.98
CA ALA A 31 -19.97 -1.28 -23.88
C ALA A 31 -19.00 -1.37 -22.69
N GLY A 32 -19.45 -0.92 -21.52
CA GLY A 32 -18.71 -0.97 -20.27
C GLY A 32 -19.11 -2.16 -19.40
N GLU A 33 -18.14 -2.91 -18.91
CA GLU A 33 -18.35 -4.03 -17.98
C GLU A 33 -17.57 -3.79 -16.68
N SER A 34 -18.20 -4.12 -15.55
CA SER A 34 -17.54 -4.05 -14.24
C SER A 34 -16.73 -5.32 -14.01
N VAL A 35 -15.42 -5.17 -13.86
CA VAL A 35 -14.48 -6.27 -13.57
C VAL A 35 -13.76 -6.03 -12.26
N ALA A 36 -13.40 -7.11 -11.55
CA ALA A 36 -12.55 -6.99 -10.37
C ALA A 36 -11.11 -6.71 -10.81
N ALA A 37 -10.51 -5.63 -10.30
CA ALA A 37 -9.16 -5.21 -10.66
C ALA A 37 -8.38 -4.73 -9.43
N PRO A 38 -7.04 -4.82 -9.45
CA PRO A 38 -6.21 -4.23 -8.42
C PRO A 38 -6.22 -2.71 -8.56
N HIS A 39 -6.43 -2.03 -7.43
CA HIS A 39 -6.27 -0.60 -7.28
C HIS A 39 -5.20 -0.29 -6.25
N GLY A 40 -4.61 0.87 -6.39
CA GLY A 40 -3.77 1.44 -5.37
C GLY A 40 -4.47 1.60 -4.01
N CYS A 41 -3.85 1.16 -2.93
CA CYS A 41 -4.35 1.37 -1.59
C CYS A 41 -4.19 2.84 -1.18
N ARG A 42 -5.30 3.59 -1.22
CA ARG A 42 -5.33 5.00 -0.81
C ARG A 42 -4.85 5.26 0.62
N HIS A 43 -5.01 4.29 1.52
CA HIS A 43 -4.62 4.46 2.93
C HIS A 43 -3.11 4.58 3.10
N CYS A 44 -2.33 3.83 2.33
CA CYS A 44 -0.87 3.89 2.34
C CYS A 44 -0.28 4.55 1.10
N ARG A 45 -1.11 5.10 0.21
CA ARG A 45 -0.69 5.65 -1.10
C ARG A 45 0.16 4.65 -1.87
N ASP A 46 -0.33 3.42 -1.94
CA ASP A 46 0.23 2.33 -2.73
C ASP A 46 1.53 1.73 -2.17
N ARG A 47 1.94 2.16 -0.98
CA ARG A 47 3.23 1.78 -0.39
C ARG A 47 3.23 0.46 0.37
N GLY A 48 2.06 0.02 0.86
CA GLY A 48 1.93 -1.16 1.71
C GLY A 48 2.23 -0.92 3.21
N PHE A 49 2.73 0.24 3.61
CA PHE A 49 3.02 0.58 5.00
C PHE A 49 2.89 2.09 5.23
N ALA A 50 2.98 2.52 6.49
CA ALA A 50 3.13 3.92 6.89
C ALA A 50 4.44 4.10 7.64
N CYS A 51 5.28 5.03 7.18
CA CYS A 51 6.47 5.45 7.91
C CYS A 51 6.06 6.37 9.07
N GLN A 52 6.51 6.06 10.28
CA GLN A 52 6.25 6.86 11.49
C GLN A 52 7.46 7.70 11.93
N ALA A 53 8.51 7.79 11.09
CA ALA A 53 9.63 8.68 11.35
C ALA A 53 9.21 10.15 11.31
N THR A 54 9.93 11.02 12.03
CA THR A 54 9.66 12.48 12.07
C THR A 54 9.74 13.13 10.69
N THR A 55 10.63 12.61 9.84
CA THR A 55 10.68 12.95 8.42
C THR A 55 10.33 11.68 7.65
N PRO A 56 9.10 11.57 7.11
CA PRO A 56 8.67 10.40 6.37
C PRO A 56 9.58 10.17 5.18
N CYS A 57 9.94 8.92 4.91
CA CYS A 57 10.54 8.58 3.64
C CYS A 57 9.50 8.67 2.53
N ASP A 58 9.89 9.24 1.40
CA ASP A 58 9.13 9.25 0.16
C ASP A 58 9.85 8.34 -0.84
N GLY A 59 9.20 7.24 -1.23
CA GLY A 59 9.78 6.23 -2.11
C GLY A 59 9.19 4.84 -1.93
N GLU A 60 9.40 4.01 -2.94
CA GLU A 60 9.11 2.57 -2.91
C GLU A 60 9.99 1.91 -1.85
N HIS A 61 9.42 0.95 -1.11
CA HIS A 61 10.20 0.14 -0.20
C HIS A 61 11.05 -0.85 -1.00
N HIS A 62 12.35 -0.88 -0.69
CA HIS A 62 13.20 -1.99 -1.07
C HIS A 62 13.01 -3.16 -0.09
N ALA A 63 13.33 -4.38 -0.52
CA ALA A 63 13.11 -5.61 0.25
C ALA A 63 13.70 -5.57 1.68
N ASP A 64 14.76 -4.79 1.87
CA ASP A 64 15.47 -4.65 3.14
C ASP A 64 14.84 -3.65 4.12
N THR A 65 13.72 -3.04 3.75
CA THR A 65 13.15 -2.01 4.61
C THR A 65 12.47 -2.63 5.83
N PRO A 66 12.86 -2.27 7.07
CA PRO A 66 12.34 -2.93 8.27
C PRO A 66 10.85 -2.60 8.47
N LEU A 67 10.01 -3.64 8.37
CA LEU A 67 8.55 -3.56 8.53
C LEU A 67 8.11 -4.16 9.88
N ILE A 68 7.27 -3.41 10.60
CA ILE A 68 6.57 -3.91 11.78
C ILE A 68 5.27 -4.55 11.31
N ARG A 69 5.13 -5.84 11.60
CA ARG A 69 3.98 -6.64 11.23
C ARG A 69 2.70 -6.13 11.92
N LEU A 70 1.57 -6.36 11.27
CA LEU A 70 0.24 -5.92 11.70
C LEU A 70 -0.15 -6.38 13.13
N ASP A 71 0.34 -7.55 13.53
CA ASP A 71 0.12 -8.21 14.82
C ASP A 71 1.06 -7.69 15.93
N ARG A 72 2.07 -6.89 15.58
CA ARG A 72 3.03 -6.34 16.54
C ARG A 72 2.72 -4.87 16.84
N ARG A 73 2.53 -4.56 18.12
CA ARG A 73 2.52 -3.17 18.59
C ARG A 73 3.95 -2.60 18.43
N PRO A 74 4.15 -1.41 17.84
CA PRO A 74 5.47 -0.78 17.84
C PRO A 74 6.01 -0.66 19.27
N PRO A 75 7.33 -0.86 19.49
CA PRO A 75 7.95 -0.55 20.78
C PRO A 75 7.73 0.92 21.12
N ALA A 76 7.46 1.19 22.40
CA ALA A 76 7.23 2.52 22.94
C ALA A 76 8.49 3.39 22.90
#